data_AF-A0A7L3M529-F1
#
_entry.id   AF-A0A7L3M529-F1
#
_cell.length_a   1.000
_cell.length_b   1.000
_cell.length_c   1.000
_cell.angle_alpha   90.00
_cell.angle_beta   90.00
_cell.angle_gamma   90.00
#
_symmetry.space_group_name_H-M   'P 1'
#
loop_
_entity.id
_entity.type
_entity.pdbx_description
1 polymer ?
#
loop_
_entity_poly.entity_id
_entity_poly.type
_entity_poly.pdbx_seq_one_letter_code
_entity_poly.pdbx_strand_id
1 'polypeptide(L)'
;TCLQCEICHSMGKSCSGPMKTCAGGEDTCGIILHEVLIGGMAISSSIKSCLPSHICHLGPVTVNYGKVKAKSHLVCCRGDDCRTTSVSLPPDNDVPNGYQCPACYSVDSFQCSNEVVNCTGSEDQCVDLAGLMNAG
;
A
#
# COMPACT_ATOMS: atom_id res chain seq x y z
N THR A 1 -2.66 -29.86 5.68
CA THR A 1 -1.69 -29.37 4.67
C THR A 1 -1.31 -27.95 5.02
N CYS A 2 -0.03 -27.60 4.94
CA CYS A 2 0.43 -26.23 5.18
C CYS A 2 0.01 -25.33 4.02
N LEU A 3 -0.37 -24.08 4.29
CA LEU A 3 -0.70 -23.11 3.26
C LEU A 3 0.54 -22.81 2.40
N GLN A 4 0.34 -22.75 1.09
CA GLN A 4 1.36 -22.26 0.16
C GLN A 4 0.83 -21.02 -0.56
N CYS A 5 1.66 -19.99 -0.63
CA CYS A 5 1.36 -18.74 -1.31
C CYS A 5 2.44 -18.43 -2.33
N GLU A 6 2.06 -17.77 -3.43
CA GLU A 6 3.01 -17.18 -4.35
C GLU A 6 3.70 -15.99 -3.66
N ILE A 7 5.03 -15.95 -3.71
CA ILE A 7 5.80 -14.87 -3.07
C ILE A 7 6.55 -14.07 -4.15
N CYS A 8 6.25 -12.78 -4.27
CA CYS A 8 6.93 -11.89 -5.20
C CYS A 8 6.88 -10.44 -4.75
N HIS A 9 7.80 -9.64 -5.26
CA HIS A 9 7.80 -8.18 -5.18
C HIS A 9 8.38 -7.66 -6.49
N SER A 10 7.62 -6.85 -7.22
CA SER A 10 8.12 -6.21 -8.44
C SER A 10 7.47 -4.85 -8.68
N MET A 11 8.14 -4.04 -9.48
CA MET A 11 7.51 -2.87 -10.09
C MET A 11 6.40 -3.32 -11.05
N GLY A 12 5.37 -2.50 -11.21
CA GLY A 12 4.16 -2.80 -11.97
C GLY A 12 2.99 -3.25 -11.11
N LYS A 13 1.83 -3.41 -11.76
CA LYS A 13 0.55 -3.72 -11.10
C LYS A 13 0.36 -5.21 -10.77
N SER A 14 1.27 -6.05 -11.22
CA SER A 14 1.24 -7.49 -11.01
C SER A 14 2.65 -8.05 -10.93
N CYS A 15 2.84 -9.05 -10.08
CA CYS A 15 4.07 -9.81 -9.99
C CYS A 15 3.77 -11.31 -10.04
N SER A 16 4.78 -12.07 -10.43
CA SER A 16 4.78 -13.52 -10.35
C SER A 16 6.04 -14.03 -9.69
N GLY A 17 5.94 -15.14 -8.98
CA GLY A 17 7.03 -15.70 -8.20
C GLY A 17 6.85 -17.16 -7.83
N PRO A 18 7.77 -17.73 -7.04
CA PRO A 18 7.66 -19.10 -6.57
C PRO A 18 6.58 -19.25 -5.50
N MET A 19 5.97 -20.44 -5.46
CA MET A 19 5.15 -20.87 -4.32
C MET A 19 6.05 -21.20 -3.13
N LYS A 20 5.76 -20.64 -1.96
CA LYS A 20 6.44 -20.97 -0.71
C LYS A 20 5.44 -21.37 0.35
N THR A 21 5.86 -22.27 1.23
CA THR A 21 5.09 -22.67 2.41
C THR A 21 5.14 -21.57 3.46
N CYS A 22 3.97 -21.16 3.95
CA CYS A 22 3.86 -20.12 4.97
C CYS A 22 4.33 -20.59 6.35
N ALA A 23 4.82 -19.65 7.15
CA ALA A 23 5.29 -19.94 8.51
C ALA A 23 4.11 -20.09 9.50
N GLY A 24 4.40 -20.56 10.71
CA GLY A 24 3.39 -20.65 11.77
C GLY A 24 2.82 -19.26 12.12
N GLY A 25 1.50 -19.11 12.04
CA GLY A 25 0.80 -17.84 12.27
C GLY A 25 0.39 -17.10 10.97
N GLU A 26 0.87 -17.55 9.82
CA GLU A 26 0.46 -17.05 8.50
C GLU A 26 -0.50 -18.05 7.85
N ASP A 27 -1.79 -17.74 7.90
CA ASP A 27 -2.89 -18.63 7.50
C ASP A 27 -3.66 -18.12 6.26
N THR A 28 -3.17 -17.07 5.62
CA THR A 28 -3.69 -16.53 4.35
C THR A 28 -2.59 -16.07 3.42
N CYS A 29 -2.89 -16.01 2.12
CA CYS A 29 -2.08 -15.29 1.15
C CYS A 29 -2.58 -13.85 1.05
N GLY A 30 -1.67 -12.91 0.80
CA GLY A 30 -1.99 -11.51 0.52
C GLY A 30 -1.45 -11.08 -0.83
N ILE A 31 -2.26 -10.29 -1.54
CA ILE A 31 -1.89 -9.59 -2.76
C ILE A 31 -2.01 -8.10 -2.46
N ILE A 32 -0.88 -7.39 -2.51
CA ILE A 32 -0.79 -5.97 -2.20
C ILE A 32 -0.46 -5.23 -3.49
N LEU A 33 -1.25 -4.21 -3.81
CA LEU A 33 -0.94 -3.25 -4.86
C LEU A 33 -0.66 -1.91 -4.20
N HIS A 34 0.50 -1.34 -4.51
CA HIS A 34 0.93 -0.04 -4.05
C HIS A 34 1.10 0.89 -5.24
N GLU A 35 0.76 2.16 -5.08
CA GLU A 35 1.00 3.19 -6.09
C GLU A 35 1.40 4.48 -5.40
N VAL A 36 2.49 5.07 -5.88
CA VAL A 36 2.97 6.37 -5.43
C VAL A 36 2.91 7.35 -6.60
N LEU A 37 2.20 8.45 -6.41
CA LEU A 37 2.14 9.56 -7.34
C LEU A 37 3.14 10.63 -6.89
N ILE A 38 4.15 10.89 -7.70
CA ILE A 38 5.19 11.91 -7.46
C ILE A 38 5.31 12.78 -8.72
N GLY A 39 5.05 14.08 -8.59
CA GLY A 39 5.22 15.03 -9.72
C GLY A 39 4.41 14.65 -10.97
N GLY A 40 3.23 14.04 -10.80
CA GLY A 40 2.38 13.57 -11.90
C GLY A 40 2.76 12.21 -12.49
N MET A 41 3.85 11.59 -12.04
CA MET A 41 4.22 10.23 -12.42
C MET A 41 3.70 9.23 -11.39
N ALA A 42 2.96 8.22 -11.86
CA ALA A 42 2.49 7.11 -11.04
C ALA A 42 3.48 5.94 -11.10
N ILE A 43 3.98 5.53 -9.96
CA ILE A 43 4.89 4.39 -9.79
C ILE A 43 4.12 3.32 -9.02
N SER A 44 3.78 2.21 -9.68
CA SER A 44 3.08 1.10 -9.04
C SER A 44 4.05 -0.02 -8.68
N SER A 45 3.88 -0.65 -7.52
CA SER A 45 4.53 -1.92 -7.19
C SER A 45 3.51 -2.93 -6.69
N SER A 46 3.82 -4.21 -6.85
CA SER A 46 2.95 -5.30 -6.39
C SER A 46 3.74 -6.31 -5.59
N ILE A 47 3.10 -6.82 -4.54
CA ILE A 47 3.69 -7.77 -3.60
C ILE A 47 2.70 -8.90 -3.39
N LYS A 48 3.19 -10.15 -3.40
CA LYS A 48 2.46 -11.31 -2.91
C LYS A 48 3.23 -11.92 -1.76
N SER A 49 2.55 -12.22 -0.65
CA SER A 49 3.18 -12.75 0.57
C SER A 49 2.25 -13.69 1.34
N CYS A 50 2.83 -14.52 2.21
CA CYS A 50 2.12 -15.12 3.34
C CYS A 50 1.83 -14.03 4.38
N LEU A 51 0.65 -14.06 4.98
CA LEU A 51 0.21 -13.08 5.97
C LEU A 51 -0.66 -13.75 7.05
N PRO A 52 -0.80 -13.14 8.23
CA PRO A 52 -1.85 -13.49 9.18
C PRO A 52 -3.23 -13.01 8.73
N SER A 53 -4.27 -13.83 8.89
CA SER A 53 -5.65 -13.50 8.50
C SER A 53 -6.21 -12.27 9.22
N HIS A 54 -5.70 -11.96 10.42
CA HIS A 54 -6.15 -10.80 11.17
C HIS A 54 -5.85 -9.47 10.50
N ILE A 55 -4.96 -9.36 9.50
CA ILE A 55 -4.75 -8.09 8.78
C ILE A 55 -5.63 -7.93 7.53
N CYS A 56 -6.42 -8.95 7.17
CA CYS A 56 -7.26 -8.93 5.96
C CYS A 56 -8.47 -7.99 6.04
N HIS A 57 -8.78 -7.47 7.23
CA HIS A 57 -9.83 -6.47 7.41
C HIS A 57 -9.37 -5.06 7.05
N LEU A 58 -8.07 -4.86 6.80
CA LEU A 58 -7.53 -3.57 6.39
C LEU A 58 -7.99 -3.26 4.96
N GLY A 59 -8.80 -2.21 4.83
CA GLY A 59 -9.22 -1.69 3.54
C GLY A 59 -8.11 -0.94 2.80
N PRO A 60 -8.41 -0.37 1.62
CA PRO A 60 -7.50 0.51 0.93
C PRO A 60 -7.07 1.70 1.80
N VAL A 61 -5.79 2.03 1.77
CA VAL A 61 -5.20 3.16 2.49
C VAL A 61 -4.70 4.18 1.47
N THR A 62 -4.99 5.46 1.71
CA THR A 62 -4.43 6.59 0.97
C THR A 62 -3.73 7.51 1.95
N VAL A 63 -2.51 7.92 1.61
CA VAL A 63 -1.73 8.88 2.38
C VAL A 63 -1.29 10.01 1.48
N ASN A 64 -1.56 11.24 1.90
CA ASN A 64 -1.28 12.45 1.14
C ASN A 64 -0.24 13.31 1.88
N TYR A 65 0.97 13.33 1.35
CA TYR A 65 2.09 14.17 1.81
C TYR A 65 2.21 15.48 0.99
N GLY A 66 1.11 15.90 0.37
CA GLY A 66 0.99 17.13 -0.41
C GLY A 66 1.55 16.97 -1.82
N LYS A 67 2.88 16.87 -1.94
CA LYS A 67 3.55 16.67 -3.25
C LYS A 67 3.57 15.21 -3.69
N VAL A 68 3.33 14.30 -2.74
CA VAL A 68 3.34 12.86 -2.93
C VAL A 68 2.06 12.28 -2.37
N LYS A 69 1.34 11.49 -3.18
CA LYS A 69 0.19 10.71 -2.74
C LYS A 69 0.50 9.24 -2.89
N ALA A 70 0.37 8.46 -1.82
CA ALA A 70 0.61 7.03 -1.82
C ALA A 70 -0.70 6.29 -1.54
N LYS A 71 -0.97 5.23 -2.31
CA LYS A 71 -2.13 4.36 -2.16
C LYS A 71 -1.67 2.91 -1.99
N SER A 72 -2.37 2.17 -1.13
CA SER A 72 -2.12 0.74 -0.95
C SER A 72 -3.44 0.02 -0.76
N HIS A 73 -3.56 -1.19 -1.31
CA HIS A 73 -4.69 -2.06 -1.04
C HIS A 73 -4.20 -3.50 -0.91
N LEU A 74 -4.63 -4.15 0.17
CA LEU A 74 -4.41 -5.56 0.45
C LEU A 74 -5.69 -6.33 0.15
N VAL A 75 -5.58 -7.41 -0.62
CA VAL A 75 -6.61 -8.43 -0.73
C VAL A 75 -6.06 -9.75 -0.27
N CYS A 76 -6.80 -10.44 0.60
CA CYS A 76 -6.46 -11.77 1.06
C CYS A 76 -7.21 -12.86 0.29
N CYS A 77 -6.56 -13.99 0.08
CA CYS A 77 -7.12 -15.15 -0.59
C CYS A 77 -6.50 -16.44 -0.03
N ARG A 78 -7.12 -17.60 -0.31
CA ARG A 78 -6.59 -18.90 0.11
C ARG A 78 -6.80 -19.96 -0.96
N GLY A 79 -5.78 -20.79 -1.17
CA GLY A 79 -5.87 -21.90 -2.13
C GLY A 79 -6.14 -21.42 -3.55
N ASP A 80 -7.12 -22.05 -4.23
CA ASP A 80 -7.40 -21.76 -5.63
C ASP A 80 -8.03 -20.38 -5.86
N ASP A 81 -8.65 -19.77 -4.84
CA ASP A 81 -9.20 -18.41 -4.95
C ASP A 81 -8.12 -17.39 -5.32
N CYS A 82 -6.86 -17.64 -4.93
CA CYS A 82 -5.74 -16.77 -5.27
C CYS A 82 -5.41 -16.72 -6.77
N ARG A 83 -5.85 -17.71 -7.56
CA ARG A 83 -5.56 -17.74 -9.01
C ARG A 83 -6.36 -16.69 -9.78
N THR A 84 -7.55 -16.35 -9.30
CA THR A 84 -8.48 -15.41 -9.94
C THR A 84 -8.61 -14.10 -9.18
N THR A 85 -8.11 -14.04 -7.95
CA THR A 85 -8.09 -12.82 -7.16
C THR A 85 -7.22 -11.76 -7.83
N SER A 86 -7.80 -10.57 -8.01
CA SER A 86 -7.09 -9.37 -8.43
C SER A 86 -7.33 -8.25 -7.43
N VAL A 87 -6.37 -7.34 -7.33
CA VAL A 87 -6.44 -6.17 -6.46
C VAL A 87 -6.44 -4.92 -7.33
N SER A 88 -7.29 -3.96 -6.98
CA SER A 88 -7.36 -2.65 -7.61
C SER A 88 -7.31 -1.56 -6.55
N LEU A 89 -6.76 -0.40 -6.92
CA LEU A 89 -6.77 0.77 -6.04
C LEU A 89 -8.06 1.55 -6.23
N PRO A 90 -8.59 2.19 -5.17
CA PRO A 90 -9.73 3.08 -5.30
C PRO A 90 -9.37 4.29 -6.18
N PRO A 91 -10.35 4.84 -6.91
CA PRO A 91 -10.16 6.06 -7.68
C PRO A 91 -9.78 7.23 -6.77
N ASP A 92 -9.09 8.22 -7.31
CA ASP A 92 -8.88 9.48 -6.59
C ASP A 92 -10.20 10.18 -6.33
N ASN A 93 -10.31 10.73 -5.12
CA ASN A 93 -11.38 11.62 -4.74
C ASN A 93 -10.76 12.88 -4.17
N ASP A 94 -10.53 13.87 -5.03
CA ASP A 94 -9.90 15.14 -4.65
C ASP A 94 -10.90 16.17 -4.11
N VAL A 95 -12.13 15.75 -3.77
CA VAL A 95 -13.11 16.62 -3.13
C VAL A 95 -12.69 16.89 -1.69
N PRO A 96 -12.48 18.15 -1.28
CA PRO A 96 -12.11 18.49 0.09
C PRO A 96 -13.18 18.03 1.08
N ASN A 97 -12.74 17.38 2.17
CA ASN A 97 -13.66 16.86 3.20
C ASN A 97 -13.76 17.74 4.45
N GLY A 98 -13.03 18.86 4.48
CA GLY A 98 -13.06 19.85 5.57
C GLY A 98 -11.95 19.67 6.63
N TYR A 99 -11.19 18.58 6.59
CA TYR A 99 -9.99 18.42 7.42
C TYR A 99 -8.77 19.08 6.78
N GLN A 100 -7.80 19.44 7.62
CA GLN A 100 -6.52 20.00 7.21
C GLN A 100 -5.40 19.32 7.97
N CYS A 101 -4.35 18.92 7.27
CA CYS A 101 -3.19 18.28 7.86
C CYS A 101 -1.89 18.95 7.38
N PRO A 102 -0.83 18.99 8.21
CA PRO A 102 0.52 19.22 7.75
C PRO A 102 0.89 18.15 6.72
N ALA A 103 1.52 18.55 5.63
CA ALA A 103 1.89 17.63 4.57
C ALA A 103 3.15 18.12 3.87
N CYS A 104 4.21 17.33 3.94
CA CYS A 104 5.45 17.59 3.25
C CYS A 104 6.18 16.28 2.95
N TYR A 105 7.07 16.33 1.95
CA TYR A 105 7.82 15.16 1.48
C TYR A 105 9.27 15.54 1.21
N SER A 106 10.21 14.71 1.68
CA SER A 106 11.65 14.83 1.45
C SER A 106 12.30 13.44 1.44
N VAL A 107 13.28 13.23 0.56
CA VAL A 107 14.01 11.95 0.42
C VAL A 107 15.36 11.96 1.15
N ASP A 108 15.97 13.15 1.29
CA ASP A 108 17.33 13.31 1.83
C ASP A 108 17.37 14.01 3.20
N SER A 109 16.21 14.24 3.82
CA SER A 109 16.09 14.92 5.11
C SER A 109 14.89 14.39 5.90
N PHE A 110 15.06 14.23 7.21
CA PHE A 110 13.98 13.91 8.14
C PHE A 110 13.03 15.08 8.40
N GLN A 111 13.37 16.28 7.93
CA GLN A 111 12.55 17.48 8.05
C GLN A 111 12.18 18.01 6.66
N CYS A 112 10.95 18.49 6.54
CA CYS A 112 10.45 19.17 5.35
C CYS A 112 9.61 20.42 5.74
N SER A 113 9.09 21.14 4.74
CA SER A 113 8.37 22.40 4.93
C SER A 113 7.08 22.23 5.75
N ASN A 114 6.68 23.26 6.49
CA ASN A 114 5.39 23.28 7.21
C ASN A 114 4.24 23.66 6.27
N GLU A 115 4.08 22.93 5.18
CA GLU A 115 2.95 23.08 4.25
C GLU A 115 1.70 22.39 4.84
N VAL A 116 0.52 22.97 4.59
CA VAL A 116 -0.77 22.42 5.02
C VAL A 116 -1.60 22.14 3.78
N VAL A 117 -2.25 20.99 3.74
CA VAL A 117 -3.15 20.60 2.65
C VAL A 117 -4.56 20.39 3.16
N ASN A 118 -5.54 20.63 2.28
CA ASN A 118 -6.91 20.22 2.53
C ASN A 118 -7.00 18.71 2.28
N CYS A 119 -7.44 17.97 3.28
CA CYS A 119 -7.71 16.55 3.16
C CYS A 119 -8.90 16.34 2.22
N THR A 120 -8.88 15.22 1.51
CA THR A 120 -9.82 14.89 0.45
C THR A 120 -10.44 13.51 0.63
N GLY A 121 -11.64 13.31 0.12
CA GLY A 121 -12.33 12.01 0.22
C GLY A 121 -12.40 11.49 1.66
N SER A 122 -11.84 10.30 1.90
CA SER A 122 -11.84 9.62 3.20
C SER A 122 -10.59 9.89 4.06
N GLU A 123 -9.75 10.87 3.70
CA GLU A 123 -8.56 11.26 4.48
C GLU A 123 -8.99 11.97 5.78
N ASP A 124 -9.08 11.27 6.91
CA ASP A 124 -9.62 11.80 8.18
C ASP A 124 -8.58 11.89 9.31
N GLN A 125 -7.34 11.49 9.07
CA GLN A 125 -6.25 11.52 10.06
C GLN A 125 -4.98 12.14 9.49
N CYS A 126 -4.21 12.81 10.36
CA CYS A 126 -2.87 13.29 10.03
C CYS A 126 -1.82 12.27 10.47
N VAL A 127 -0.85 11.99 9.59
CA VAL A 127 0.25 11.05 9.85
C VAL A 127 1.59 11.73 9.66
N ASP A 128 2.56 11.39 10.51
CA ASP A 128 3.95 11.81 10.41
C ASP A 128 4.83 10.56 10.34
N LEU A 129 5.57 10.42 9.24
CA LEU A 129 6.34 9.23 8.91
C LEU A 129 7.74 9.65 8.45
N ALA A 130 8.75 9.17 9.18
CA ALA A 130 10.16 9.40 8.91
C ALA A 130 10.91 8.07 9.03
N GLY A 131 11.80 7.77 8.08
CA GLY A 131 12.54 6.51 8.09
C GLY A 131 13.63 6.45 7.03
N LEU A 132 14.52 5.46 7.18
CA LEU A 132 15.56 5.17 6.19
C LEU A 132 15.01 4.12 5.20
N MET A 133 15.02 4.45 3.92
CA MET A 133 14.65 3.51 2.86
C MET A 133 15.89 2.74 2.42
N ASN A 134 15.91 1.42 2.63
CA ASN A 134 16.92 0.55 2.04
C ASN A 134 16.36 -0.01 0.72
N ALA A 135 17.12 0.09 -0.37
CA ALA A 135 16.86 -0.70 -1.57
C ALA A 135 17.22 -2.15 -1.25
N GLY A 136 16.20 -2.97 -0.99
CA GLY A 136 16.35 -4.41 -0.76
C GLY A 136 16.81 -5.16 -1.99
#